data_AF-A0A3L6EQJ8-F1
#
_entry.id   AF-A0A3L6EQJ8-F1
#
_cell.length_a   1.000
_cell.length_b   1.000
_cell.length_c   1.000
_cell.angle_alpha   90.00
_cell.angle_beta   90.00
_cell.angle_gamma   90.00
#
_symmetry.space_group_name_H-M   'P 1'
#
loop_
_entity.id
_entity.type
_entity.pdbx_description
1 polymer ?
#
loop_
_entity_poly.entity_id
_entity_poly.type
_entity_poly.pdbx_seq_one_letter_code
_entity_poly.pdbx_strand_id
1 'polypeptide(L)'
;MLETSLGVRKGSGSSSRSADRKGSKEFEQEQAVQKAPSAVRPATPYRSGRNGEGAAGVAATGGTGSKADEWEKAKLGRVREEYEKMMETIAEWETEKKVKARRQKEQKETELDKNREKALEEYNLEMTRISKISGGARAMAEERKYNDGKKIREKAHKMRSTGKPPRTCACF
;
A
#
# COMPACT_ATOMS: atom_id res chain seq x y z
N MET A 1 -32.53 38.19 -44.99
CA MET A 1 -31.21 38.46 -44.40
C MET A 1 -31.31 38.25 -42.90
N LEU A 2 -30.35 37.52 -42.33
CA LEU A 2 -29.64 37.80 -41.07
C LEU A 2 -28.92 36.50 -40.68
N GLU A 3 -27.68 36.40 -41.18
CA GLU A 3 -26.68 35.45 -40.70
C GLU A 3 -26.33 35.77 -39.24
N THR A 4 -26.07 34.76 -38.43
CA THR A 4 -25.45 34.96 -37.11
C THR A 4 -24.17 34.15 -37.05
N SER A 5 -23.08 34.86 -37.27
CA SER A 5 -21.70 34.43 -37.18
C SER A 5 -21.25 34.40 -35.72
N LEU A 6 -20.76 33.24 -35.26
CA LEU A 6 -20.09 33.12 -33.95
C LEU A 6 -18.58 33.05 -34.16
N GLY A 7 -17.93 34.17 -33.81
CA GLY A 7 -16.49 34.33 -33.84
C GLY A 7 -15.79 33.55 -32.73
N VAL A 8 -14.71 32.88 -33.12
CA VAL A 8 -13.73 32.25 -32.22
C VAL A 8 -12.93 33.35 -31.51
N ARG A 9 -13.01 33.37 -30.17
CA ARG A 9 -12.12 34.17 -29.31
C ARG A 9 -11.01 33.27 -28.74
N LYS A 10 -9.79 33.77 -28.91
CA LYS A 10 -8.52 33.26 -28.42
C LYS A 10 -8.23 33.83 -27.02
N GLY A 11 -7.83 32.95 -26.10
CA GLY A 11 -7.15 33.26 -24.84
C GLY A 11 -6.49 31.97 -24.36
N SER A 12 -5.18 31.79 -24.48
CA SER A 12 -4.10 32.37 -23.66
C SER A 12 -4.06 31.80 -22.24
N GLY A 13 -3.16 30.84 -22.04
CA GLY A 13 -2.36 30.73 -20.82
C GLY A 13 -2.89 29.83 -19.72
N SER A 14 -2.36 28.61 -19.62
CA SER A 14 -1.97 28.09 -18.30
C SER A 14 -0.77 27.18 -18.38
N SER A 15 0.26 27.67 -17.70
CA SER A 15 1.58 27.12 -17.43
C SER A 15 1.53 25.69 -16.89
N SER A 16 2.16 24.75 -17.61
CA SER A 16 2.49 23.44 -17.08
C SER A 16 3.66 23.58 -16.11
N ARG A 17 3.36 23.71 -14.81
CA ARG A 17 4.33 23.51 -13.74
C ARG A 17 4.53 22.01 -13.55
N SER A 18 5.63 21.50 -14.09
CA SER A 18 6.23 20.23 -13.73
C SER A 18 6.60 20.28 -12.25
N ALA A 19 5.90 19.50 -11.42
CA ALA A 19 6.30 19.27 -10.04
C ALA A 19 7.18 18.03 -10.02
N ASP A 20 8.48 18.25 -9.86
CA ASP A 20 9.48 17.22 -9.60
C ASP A 20 9.03 16.33 -8.42
N ARG A 21 8.86 15.04 -8.72
CA ARG A 21 8.75 13.97 -7.73
C ARG A 21 10.10 13.88 -7.01
N LYS A 22 10.19 14.52 -5.86
CA LYS A 22 11.27 14.37 -4.88
C LYS A 22 11.24 12.94 -4.32
N GLY A 23 11.94 12.05 -5.01
CA GLY A 23 12.15 10.67 -4.60
C GLY A 23 13.17 10.58 -3.46
N SER A 24 12.91 9.61 -2.59
CA SER A 24 13.89 8.89 -1.77
C SER A 24 14.68 9.71 -0.75
N LYS A 25 14.09 9.87 0.45
CA LYS A 25 14.90 10.02 1.65
C LYS A 25 15.23 8.61 2.14
N GLU A 26 16.42 8.17 1.77
CA GLU A 26 17.11 7.01 2.31
C GLU A 26 17.11 7.12 3.85
N PHE A 27 16.61 6.09 4.51
CA PHE A 27 16.72 5.95 5.95
C PHE A 27 18.14 5.45 6.22
N GLU A 28 19.10 6.36 6.36
CA GLU A 28 20.41 6.02 6.87
C GLU A 28 20.27 5.58 8.32
N GLN A 29 20.39 4.27 8.50
CA GLN A 29 20.58 3.62 9.78
C GLN A 29 21.98 4.00 10.27
N GLU A 30 22.08 5.01 11.14
CA GLU A 30 23.31 5.33 11.85
C GLU A 30 23.77 4.11 12.67
N GLN A 31 24.69 3.35 12.10
CA GLN A 31 25.55 2.43 12.82
C GLN A 31 26.48 3.28 13.71
N ALA A 32 26.04 3.54 14.93
CA ALA A 32 26.94 3.92 16.01
C ALA A 32 27.82 2.72 16.39
N VAL A 33 28.80 2.39 15.54
CA VAL A 33 29.94 1.55 15.92
C VAL A 33 30.71 2.34 16.97
N GLN A 34 30.51 1.99 18.24
CA GLN A 34 31.32 2.49 19.33
C GLN A 34 32.78 2.10 19.08
N LYS A 35 33.59 3.09 18.70
CA LYS A 35 35.03 2.97 18.58
C LYS A 35 35.61 2.88 19.99
N ALA A 36 35.91 1.66 20.44
CA ALA A 36 36.61 1.41 21.68
C ALA A 36 37.98 2.15 21.68
N PRO A 37 38.36 2.85 22.76
CA PRO A 37 39.70 3.43 22.86
C PRO A 37 40.72 2.31 23.10
N SER A 38 41.55 2.04 22.09
CA SER A 38 42.76 1.22 22.22
C SER A 38 43.77 1.97 23.10
N ALA A 39 43.91 1.52 24.34
CA ALA A 39 44.96 1.96 25.25
C ALA A 39 45.88 0.76 25.55
N VAL A 40 46.88 0.54 24.69
CA VAL A 40 48.01 -0.34 25.03
C VAL A 40 48.96 0.47 25.90
N ARG A 41 49.00 0.17 27.20
CA ARG A 41 50.12 0.54 28.07
C ARG A 41 50.97 -0.70 28.34
N PRO A 42 52.31 -0.62 28.29
CA PRO A 42 53.17 -1.75 28.64
C PRO A 42 53.09 -2.04 30.14
N ALA A 43 52.98 -3.33 30.47
CA ALA A 43 52.97 -3.83 31.84
C ALA A 43 54.37 -3.71 32.47
N THR A 44 54.45 -3.00 33.60
CA THR A 44 55.60 -3.08 34.51
C THR A 44 55.37 -4.24 35.50
N PRO A 45 56.30 -5.20 35.65
CA PRO A 45 56.13 -6.26 36.62
C PRO A 45 56.54 -5.72 38.00
N TYR A 46 55.55 -5.43 38.84
CA TYR A 46 55.81 -5.17 40.25
C TYR A 46 56.11 -6.51 40.94
N ARG A 47 57.39 -6.74 41.29
CA ARG A 47 57.77 -7.77 42.25
C ARG A 47 57.52 -7.24 43.66
N SER A 48 56.58 -7.86 44.36
CA SER A 48 56.51 -7.95 45.83
C SER A 48 55.42 -8.99 46.11
N GLY A 49 55.55 -10.00 46.94
CA GLY A 49 56.54 -10.38 47.94
C GLY A 49 55.80 -11.35 48.86
N ARG A 50 56.26 -12.61 48.89
CA ARG A 50 56.09 -13.61 49.96
C ARG A 50 54.67 -13.89 50.49
N ASN A 51 54.17 -15.09 50.16
CA ASN A 51 53.08 -15.77 50.86
C ASN A 51 53.37 -15.95 52.36
N GLY A 52 52.32 -15.95 53.19
CA GLY A 52 52.25 -16.81 54.37
C GLY A 52 52.11 -16.13 55.72
N GLU A 53 50.92 -16.33 56.29
CA GLU A 53 50.69 -16.56 57.73
C GLU A 53 50.60 -15.36 58.67
N GLY A 54 49.37 -15.08 59.08
CA GLY A 54 49.02 -14.21 60.20
C GLY A 54 47.60 -14.57 60.65
N ALA A 55 47.52 -15.55 61.55
CA ALA A 55 46.29 -16.03 62.15
C ALA A 55 45.56 -14.93 62.94
N ALA A 56 44.24 -15.12 63.06
CA ALA A 56 43.40 -14.61 64.14
C ALA A 56 43.36 -13.07 64.32
N GLY A 57 42.50 -12.45 63.52
CA GLY A 57 42.02 -11.08 63.73
C GLY A 57 40.51 -11.03 63.82
N VAL A 58 39.99 -11.49 64.96
CA VAL A 58 38.82 -10.96 65.68
C VAL A 58 37.63 -10.47 64.84
N ALA A 59 36.53 -11.22 64.95
CA ALA A 59 35.19 -10.79 64.61
C ALA A 59 34.88 -9.37 65.14
N ALA A 60 34.89 -8.38 64.24
CA ALA A 60 34.49 -7.00 64.53
C ALA A 60 33.96 -6.26 63.28
N THR A 61 33.27 -6.95 62.38
CA THR A 61 32.53 -6.34 61.25
C THR A 61 31.05 -6.73 61.25
N GLY A 62 30.50 -7.15 62.39
CA GLY A 62 29.09 -7.56 62.50
C GLY A 62 28.05 -6.44 62.38
N GLY A 63 28.47 -5.17 62.33
CA GLY A 63 27.55 -4.02 62.26
C GLY A 63 27.70 -3.10 61.04
N THR A 64 28.86 -3.09 60.38
CA THR A 64 29.13 -2.19 59.24
C THR A 64 28.75 -2.80 57.89
N GLY A 65 28.80 -4.13 57.75
CA GLY A 65 28.30 -4.84 56.57
C GLY A 65 26.80 -4.60 56.34
N SER A 66 25.98 -4.70 57.40
CA SER A 66 24.52 -4.54 57.28
C SER A 66 24.09 -3.19 56.69
N LYS A 67 24.73 -2.09 57.11
CA LYS A 67 24.40 -0.74 56.59
C LYS A 67 24.88 -0.53 55.15
N ALA A 68 26.01 -1.13 54.78
CA ALA A 68 26.51 -1.12 53.41
C ALA A 68 25.61 -1.95 52.48
N ASP A 69 25.18 -3.13 52.93
CA ASP A 69 24.27 -4.03 52.20
C ASP A 69 22.88 -3.39 52.00
N GLU A 70 22.36 -2.68 53.01
CA GLU A 70 21.12 -1.92 52.89
C GLU A 70 21.24 -0.79 51.86
N TRP A 71 22.36 -0.07 51.86
CA TRP A 71 22.61 0.99 50.88
C TRP A 71 22.77 0.43 49.46
N GLU A 72 23.48 -0.69 49.30
CA GLU A 72 23.61 -1.38 48.02
C GLU A 72 22.24 -1.84 47.49
N LYS A 73 21.44 -2.50 48.33
CA LYS A 73 20.07 -2.90 47.99
C LYS A 73 19.20 -1.71 47.59
N ALA A 74 19.30 -0.60 48.32
CA ALA A 74 18.56 0.62 47.99
C ALA A 74 19.00 1.22 46.64
N LYS A 75 20.30 1.18 46.31
CA LYS A 75 20.81 1.66 45.03
C LYS A 75 20.41 0.75 43.87
N LEU A 76 20.53 -0.57 44.03
CA LEU A 76 20.09 -1.54 43.03
C LEU A 76 18.57 -1.49 42.82
N GLY A 77 17.80 -1.26 43.88
CA GLY A 77 16.35 -1.02 43.80
C GLY A 77 16.01 0.17 42.90
N ARG A 78 16.65 1.32 43.12
CA ARG A 78 16.46 2.50 42.26
C ARG A 78 16.83 2.24 40.81
N VAL A 79 17.94 1.56 40.55
CA VAL A 79 18.35 1.22 39.17
C VAL A 79 17.32 0.33 38.49
N ARG A 80 16.77 -0.65 39.22
CA ARG A 80 15.72 -1.54 38.72
C ARG A 80 14.45 -0.78 38.38
N GLU A 81 13.99 0.09 39.27
CA GLU A 81 12.79 0.90 39.05
C GLU A 81 12.93 1.81 37.82
N GLU A 82 14.07 2.47 37.65
CA GLU A 82 14.33 3.32 36.47
C GLU A 82 14.41 2.50 35.18
N TYR A 83 15.00 1.31 35.24
CA TYR A 83 15.01 0.38 34.11
C TYR A 83 13.60 -0.07 33.72
N GLU A 84 12.77 -0.45 34.70
CA GLU A 84 11.39 -0.87 34.48
C GLU A 84 10.57 0.25 33.82
N LYS A 85 10.64 1.49 34.33
CA LYS A 85 9.97 2.66 33.72
C LYS A 85 10.43 2.92 32.28
N MET A 86 11.73 2.81 32.02
CA MET A 86 12.27 2.98 30.68
C MET A 86 11.76 1.89 29.72
N MET A 87 11.71 0.64 30.18
CA MET A 87 11.18 -0.47 29.39
C MET A 87 9.69 -0.32 29.10
N GLU A 88 8.89 0.18 30.06
CA GLU A 88 7.48 0.51 29.85
C GLU A 88 7.33 1.60 28.76
N THR A 89 8.10 2.68 28.84
CA THR A 89 8.09 3.76 27.84
C THR A 89 8.44 3.24 26.43
N ILE A 90 9.44 2.37 26.33
CA ILE A 90 9.83 1.73 25.07
C ILE A 90 8.68 0.86 24.54
N ALA A 91 8.05 0.05 25.40
CA ALA A 91 6.95 -0.81 25.00
C ALA A 91 5.73 0.00 24.53
N GLU A 92 5.36 1.07 25.22
CA GLU A 92 4.30 1.99 24.83
C GLU A 92 4.57 2.59 23.45
N TRP A 93 5.77 3.14 23.25
CA TRP A 93 6.15 3.71 21.95
C TRP A 93 6.13 2.66 20.83
N GLU A 94 6.67 1.47 21.07
CA GLU A 94 6.63 0.38 20.09
C GLU A 94 5.20 -0.01 19.71
N THR A 95 4.31 -0.16 20.69
CA THR A 95 2.91 -0.52 20.44
C THR A 95 2.20 0.58 19.66
N GLU A 96 2.43 1.84 19.99
CA GLU A 96 1.88 2.98 19.24
C GLU A 96 2.33 2.96 17.78
N LYS A 97 3.63 2.75 17.51
CA LYS A 97 4.15 2.66 16.14
C LYS A 97 3.60 1.46 15.40
N LYS A 98 3.51 0.29 16.04
CA LYS A 98 2.94 -0.93 15.45
C LYS A 98 1.46 -0.72 15.10
N VAL A 99 0.66 -0.12 15.98
CA VAL A 99 -0.75 0.21 15.73
C VAL A 99 -0.88 1.19 14.57
N LYS A 100 -0.06 2.25 14.53
CA LYS A 100 -0.06 3.22 13.43
C LYS A 100 0.27 2.56 12.09
N ALA A 101 1.29 1.70 12.05
CA ALA A 101 1.67 0.97 10.85
C ALA A 101 0.57 0.01 10.38
N ARG A 102 -0.07 -0.73 11.30
CA ARG A 102 -1.21 -1.61 10.99
C ARG A 102 -2.38 -0.82 10.41
N ARG A 103 -2.76 0.29 11.05
CA ARG A 103 -3.85 1.15 10.57
C ARG A 103 -3.60 1.69 9.16
N GLN A 104 -2.38 2.11 8.87
CA GLN A 104 -2.02 2.57 7.51
C GLN A 104 -2.09 1.46 6.48
N LYS A 105 -1.67 0.25 6.85
CA LYS A 105 -1.78 -0.94 5.99
C LYS A 105 -3.26 -1.24 5.71
N GLU A 106 -4.08 -1.34 6.74
CA GLU A 106 -5.52 -1.64 6.63
C GLU A 106 -6.24 -0.59 5.76
N GLN A 107 -5.95 0.69 5.95
CA GLN A 107 -6.52 1.74 5.11
C GLN A 107 -6.20 1.53 3.62
N LYS A 108 -4.94 1.25 3.29
CA LYS A 108 -4.53 0.96 1.90
C LYS A 108 -5.22 -0.28 1.35
N GLU A 109 -5.32 -1.36 2.13
CA GLU A 109 -6.02 -2.57 1.71
C GLU A 109 -7.51 -2.29 1.43
N THR A 110 -8.20 -1.56 2.31
CA THR A 110 -9.61 -1.20 2.10
C THR A 110 -9.84 -0.31 0.87
N GLU A 111 -8.92 0.61 0.57
CA GLU A 111 -8.99 1.43 -0.64
C GLU A 111 -8.77 0.60 -1.90
N LEU A 112 -7.81 -0.32 -1.88
CA LEU A 112 -7.55 -1.24 -2.98
C LEU A 112 -8.76 -2.15 -3.25
N ASP A 113 -9.40 -2.67 -2.20
CA ASP A 113 -10.56 -3.54 -2.36
C ASP A 113 -11.78 -2.78 -2.92
N LYS A 114 -12.03 -1.55 -2.46
CA LYS A 114 -13.05 -0.67 -3.05
C LYS A 114 -12.78 -0.38 -4.53
N ASN A 115 -11.52 -0.17 -4.89
CA ASN A 115 -11.14 0.07 -6.29
C ASN A 115 -11.32 -1.18 -7.15
N ARG A 116 -11.01 -2.37 -6.61
CA ARG A 116 -11.28 -3.66 -7.28
C ARG A 116 -12.76 -3.88 -7.50
N GLU A 117 -13.58 -3.63 -6.49
CA GLU A 117 -15.04 -3.76 -6.57
C GLU A 117 -15.61 -2.86 -7.67
N LYS A 118 -15.26 -1.57 -7.67
CA LYS A 118 -15.67 -0.63 -8.72
C LYS A 118 -15.24 -1.08 -10.12
N ALA A 119 -14.01 -1.54 -10.28
CA ALA A 119 -13.51 -2.02 -11.57
C ALA A 119 -14.32 -3.24 -12.08
N LEU A 120 -14.70 -4.14 -11.18
CA LEU A 120 -15.56 -5.29 -11.52
C LEU A 120 -16.98 -4.87 -11.88
N GLU A 121 -17.55 -3.91 -11.18
CA GLU A 121 -18.86 -3.35 -11.51
C GLU A 121 -18.87 -2.69 -12.89
N GLU A 122 -17.87 -1.85 -13.18
CA GLU A 122 -17.71 -1.19 -14.49
C GLU A 122 -17.56 -2.22 -15.61
N TYR A 123 -16.75 -3.26 -15.41
CA TYR A 123 -16.61 -4.36 -16.35
C TYR A 123 -17.95 -5.06 -16.61
N ASN A 124 -18.69 -5.41 -15.55
CA ASN A 124 -19.99 -6.09 -15.68
C ASN A 124 -21.04 -5.23 -16.38
N LEU A 125 -21.04 -3.92 -16.12
CA LEU A 125 -21.90 -2.96 -16.81
C LEU A 125 -21.58 -2.89 -18.31
N GLU A 126 -20.31 -2.82 -18.67
CA GLU A 126 -19.89 -2.79 -20.07
C GLU A 126 -20.21 -4.11 -20.79
N MET A 127 -19.98 -5.25 -20.15
CA MET A 127 -20.38 -6.56 -20.69
C MET A 127 -21.89 -6.65 -20.93
N THR A 128 -22.69 -6.10 -20.00
CA THR A 128 -24.14 -6.03 -20.16
C THR A 128 -24.53 -5.12 -21.33
N ARG A 129 -23.86 -3.98 -21.48
CA ARG A 129 -24.08 -3.04 -22.59
C ARG A 129 -23.76 -3.70 -23.93
N ILE A 130 -22.61 -4.35 -24.06
CA ILE A 130 -22.19 -5.08 -25.26
C ILE A 130 -23.20 -6.18 -25.59
N SER A 131 -23.65 -6.94 -24.59
CA SER A 131 -24.66 -7.98 -24.76
C SER A 131 -25.99 -7.41 -25.30
N LYS A 132 -26.46 -6.29 -24.75
CA LYS A 132 -27.68 -5.61 -25.22
C LYS A 132 -27.55 -5.11 -26.66
N ILE A 133 -26.43 -4.45 -26.99
CA ILE A 133 -26.20 -3.91 -28.35
C ILE A 133 -26.12 -5.05 -29.36
N SER A 134 -25.33 -6.09 -29.07
CA SER A 134 -25.17 -7.23 -29.96
C SER A 134 -26.45 -8.05 -30.09
N GLY A 135 -27.23 -8.18 -29.01
CA GLY A 135 -28.55 -8.81 -29.02
C GLY A 135 -29.53 -8.05 -29.92
N GLY A 136 -29.59 -6.71 -29.78
CA GLY A 136 -30.42 -5.86 -30.64
C GLY A 136 -30.02 -5.94 -32.12
N ALA A 137 -28.72 -5.90 -32.42
CA ALA A 137 -28.22 -6.03 -33.79
C ALA A 137 -28.58 -7.39 -34.42
N ARG A 138 -28.44 -8.49 -33.66
CA ARG A 138 -28.86 -9.83 -34.10
C ARG A 138 -30.35 -9.90 -34.37
N ALA A 139 -31.19 -9.37 -33.47
CA ALA A 139 -32.63 -9.34 -33.64
C ALA A 139 -33.04 -8.57 -34.91
N MET A 140 -32.46 -7.39 -35.16
CA MET A 140 -32.72 -6.63 -36.38
C MET A 140 -32.29 -7.38 -37.65
N ALA A 141 -31.15 -8.07 -37.61
CA ALA A 141 -30.68 -8.87 -38.75
C ALA A 141 -31.60 -10.06 -39.04
N GLU A 142 -32.08 -10.75 -38.01
CA GLU A 142 -33.04 -11.86 -38.14
C GLU A 142 -34.38 -11.38 -38.70
N GLU A 143 -34.88 -10.24 -38.23
CA GLU A 143 -36.13 -9.65 -38.74
C GLU A 143 -36.00 -9.28 -40.22
N ARG A 144 -34.89 -8.65 -40.64
CA ARG A 144 -34.62 -8.34 -42.05
C ARG A 144 -34.58 -9.61 -42.90
N LYS A 145 -33.84 -10.63 -42.45
CA LYS A 145 -33.77 -11.94 -43.12
C LYS A 145 -35.16 -12.57 -43.27
N TYR A 146 -35.98 -12.53 -42.22
CA TYR A 146 -37.35 -13.05 -42.26
C TYR A 146 -38.22 -12.30 -43.26
N ASN A 147 -38.18 -10.96 -43.24
CA ASN A 147 -38.96 -10.10 -44.13
C ASN A 147 -38.57 -10.26 -45.60
N ASP A 148 -37.27 -10.31 -45.90
CA ASP A 148 -36.79 -10.53 -47.26
C ASP A 148 -37.13 -11.94 -47.75
N GLY A 149 -36.97 -12.96 -46.90
CA GLY A 149 -37.41 -14.32 -47.18
C GLY A 149 -38.94 -14.42 -47.42
N LYS A 150 -39.74 -13.65 -46.69
CA LYS A 150 -41.19 -13.54 -46.91
C LYS A 150 -41.49 -12.93 -48.28
N LYS A 151 -40.88 -11.78 -48.62
CA LYS A 151 -41.04 -11.13 -49.94
C LYS A 151 -40.66 -12.05 -51.10
N ILE A 152 -39.57 -12.81 -50.96
CA ILE A 152 -39.12 -13.78 -51.97
C ILE A 152 -40.17 -14.88 -52.17
N ARG A 153 -40.67 -15.46 -51.07
CA ARG A 153 -41.72 -16.50 -51.13
C ARG A 153 -43.01 -15.99 -51.75
N GLU A 154 -43.43 -14.78 -51.44
CA GLU A 154 -44.61 -14.13 -52.04
C GLU A 154 -44.44 -13.93 -53.55
N LYS A 155 -43.28 -13.42 -53.99
CA LYS A 155 -42.96 -13.28 -55.43
C LYS A 155 -42.99 -14.64 -56.13
N ALA A 156 -42.37 -15.67 -55.54
CA ALA A 156 -42.37 -17.02 -56.10
C ALA A 156 -43.80 -17.60 -56.20
N HIS A 157 -44.63 -17.41 -55.18
CA HIS A 157 -46.03 -17.82 -55.20
C HIS A 157 -46.81 -17.13 -56.34
N LYS A 158 -46.62 -15.83 -56.52
CA LYS A 158 -47.25 -15.07 -57.62
C LYS A 158 -46.82 -15.59 -59.00
N MET A 159 -45.55 -15.93 -59.18
CA MET A 159 -45.06 -16.54 -60.41
C MET A 159 -45.71 -17.90 -60.68
N ARG A 160 -45.80 -18.79 -59.68
CA ARG A 160 -46.47 -20.09 -59.81
C ARG A 160 -47.96 -19.94 -60.16
N SER A 161 -48.62 -18.92 -59.61
CA SER A 161 -50.05 -18.68 -59.82
C SER A 161 -50.36 -18.04 -61.18
N THR A 162 -49.50 -17.14 -61.67
CA THR A 162 -49.77 -16.34 -62.89
C THR A 162 -48.95 -16.76 -64.10
N GLY A 163 -47.94 -17.61 -63.93
CA GLY A 163 -47.00 -18.03 -64.97
C GLY A 163 -46.04 -16.94 -65.47
N LYS A 164 -46.08 -15.72 -64.91
CA LYS A 164 -45.29 -14.57 -65.38
C LYS A 164 -44.09 -14.29 -64.46
N PRO A 165 -42.88 -14.07 -65.00
CA PRO A 165 -41.71 -13.74 -64.19
C PRO A 165 -41.84 -12.35 -63.55
N PRO A 166 -41.10 -12.06 -62.45
CA PRO A 166 -41.14 -10.77 -61.78
C PRO A 166 -40.57 -9.70 -62.70
N ARG A 167 -41.22 -8.54 -62.77
CA ARG A 167 -40.68 -7.39 -63.51
C ARG A 167 -39.47 -6.84 -62.75
N THR A 168 -38.29 -6.93 -63.34
CA THR A 168 -37.07 -6.28 -62.84
C THR A 168 -37.12 -4.79 -63.18
N CYS A 169 -37.00 -3.92 -62.19
CA CYS A 169 -36.72 -2.50 -62.44
C CYS A 169 -35.20 -2.32 -62.48
N ALA A 170 -34.68 -1.80 -63.59
CA ALA A 170 -33.27 -1.48 -63.78
C ALA A 170 -33.04 -0.03 -63.34
N CYS A 171 -32.74 0.19 -62.06
CA CYS A 171 -32.23 1.48 -61.60
C CYS A 171 -30.86 1.25 -60.97
N PHE A 172 -29.87 1.97 -61.52
CA PHE A 172 -28.46 2.01 -61.10
C PHE A 172 -28.28 2.93 -59.88
#